data_AF-A0A1F2VJ78-F1
#
_entry.id   AF-A0A1F2VJ78-F1
#
_cell.length_a   1.000
_cell.length_b   1.000
_cell.length_c   1.000
_cell.angle_alpha   90.00
_cell.angle_beta   90.00
_cell.angle_gamma   90.00
#
_symmetry.space_group_name_H-M   'P 1'
#
loop_
_entity.id
_entity.type
_entity.pdbx_description
1 polymer ?
#
loop_
_entity_poly.entity_id
_entity_poly.type
_entity_poly.pdbx_seq_one_letter_code
_entity_poly.pdbx_strand_id
1 'polypeptide(L)'
;MQHDVSAHLHTAGITIKGTLAWCTTALSENAEYNNKLLVFSLSSGQLLLKTIRPPWEWEIQRVEVVGHNIQVTTSGALYMYDQSGVLLNEWEVTKALFQHYKIYGVLRNAEERTSLCPPERMPQEEIETLLAALQRVSSADDDVSGYWKAKAQRKAGEISLACGENNNALAHFRKALGFDPKVGVAKLVRKLERELGPA
;
A
#
# COMPACT_ATOMS: atom_id res chain seq x y z
N MET A 1 16.43 -11.31 -27.34
CA MET A 1 15.16 -10.58 -27.62
C MET A 1 15.42 -9.14 -27.23
N GLN A 2 15.25 -8.19 -28.15
CA GLN A 2 15.41 -6.76 -27.87
C GLN A 2 14.10 -6.27 -27.24
N HIS A 3 14.17 -5.71 -26.04
CA HIS A 3 13.00 -5.09 -25.40
C HIS A 3 12.98 -3.61 -25.79
N ASP A 4 11.96 -3.20 -26.53
CA ASP A 4 11.76 -1.80 -26.89
C ASP A 4 10.92 -1.13 -25.80
N VAL A 5 11.54 -0.23 -25.03
CA VAL A 5 10.90 0.48 -23.92
C VAL A 5 11.00 1.97 -24.22
N SER A 6 9.84 2.60 -24.44
CA SER A 6 9.73 4.05 -24.58
C SER A 6 9.09 4.64 -23.32
N ALA A 7 9.93 5.18 -22.44
CA ALA A 7 9.51 5.86 -21.21
C ALA A 7 10.60 6.81 -20.73
N HIS A 8 10.24 7.82 -19.94
CA HIS A 8 11.25 8.62 -19.23
C HIS A 8 11.84 7.80 -18.09
N LEU A 9 13.15 7.92 -17.89
CA LEU A 9 13.80 7.40 -16.70
C LEU A 9 13.53 8.35 -15.54
N HIS A 10 12.99 7.82 -14.45
CA HIS A 10 12.81 8.59 -13.22
C HIS A 10 14.03 8.47 -12.32
N THR A 11 14.47 7.23 -12.06
CA THR A 11 15.73 6.94 -11.36
C THR A 11 16.42 5.75 -12.02
N ALA A 12 17.74 5.65 -11.90
CA ALA A 12 18.50 4.53 -12.43
C ALA A 12 19.78 4.32 -11.63
N GLY A 13 20.35 3.12 -11.75
CA GLY A 13 21.61 2.81 -11.10
C GLY A 13 22.25 1.52 -11.62
N ILE A 14 23.49 1.33 -11.22
CA ILE A 14 24.26 0.10 -11.42
C ILE A 14 24.66 -0.41 -10.04
N THR A 15 24.56 -1.72 -9.84
CA THR A 15 24.97 -2.35 -8.58
C THR A 15 26.47 -2.18 -8.32
N ILE A 16 26.88 -2.17 -7.05
CA ILE A 16 28.29 -1.99 -6.64
C ILE A 16 29.23 -2.98 -7.33
N LYS A 17 28.78 -4.21 -7.56
CA LYS A 17 29.55 -5.26 -8.24
C LYS A 17 29.54 -5.15 -9.77
N GLY A 18 28.82 -4.19 -10.34
CA GLY A 18 28.69 -4.02 -11.79
C GLY A 18 27.97 -5.17 -12.49
N THR A 19 27.15 -5.94 -11.78
CA THR A 19 26.50 -7.16 -12.32
C THR A 19 25.10 -6.89 -12.86
N LEU A 20 24.40 -5.93 -12.26
CA LEU A 20 23.05 -5.52 -12.63
C LEU A 20 22.99 -4.01 -12.88
N ALA A 21 22.16 -3.63 -13.84
CA ALA A 21 21.66 -2.27 -14.02
C ALA A 21 20.15 -2.26 -13.73
N TRP A 22 19.63 -1.15 -13.23
CA TRP A 22 18.22 -1.00 -12.94
C TRP A 22 17.75 0.41 -13.25
N CYS A 23 16.46 0.55 -13.54
CA CYS A 23 15.82 1.85 -13.66
C CYS A 23 14.34 1.80 -13.28
N THR A 24 13.83 2.93 -12.80
CA THR A 24 12.40 3.19 -12.72
C THR A 24 11.97 4.06 -13.88
N THR A 25 10.81 3.76 -14.44
CA THR A 25 10.26 4.48 -15.59
C THR A 25 9.04 5.30 -15.21
N ALA A 26 8.83 6.44 -15.86
CA ALA A 26 7.67 7.31 -15.66
C ALA A 26 7.25 7.96 -16.99
N LEU A 27 6.07 8.58 -17.00
CA LEU A 27 5.57 9.44 -18.08
C LEU A 27 5.61 8.80 -19.48
N SER A 28 5.33 7.50 -19.57
CA SER A 28 5.16 6.82 -20.88
C SER A 28 3.72 6.94 -21.36
N GLU A 29 3.54 7.20 -22.65
CA GLU A 29 2.25 7.07 -23.34
C GLU A 29 1.76 5.62 -23.39
N ASN A 30 2.68 4.66 -23.28
CA ASN A 30 2.36 3.24 -23.15
C ASN A 30 2.28 2.85 -21.66
N ALA A 31 1.07 2.50 -21.21
CA ALA A 31 0.82 2.06 -19.83
C ALA A 31 1.65 0.84 -19.41
N GLU A 32 2.10 0.03 -20.37
CA GLU A 32 2.99 -1.11 -20.12
C GLU A 32 4.38 -0.70 -19.64
N TYR A 33 4.82 0.52 -19.97
CA TYR A 33 6.14 1.05 -19.62
C TYR A 33 6.07 2.22 -18.65
N ASN A 34 4.87 2.72 -18.35
CA ASN A 34 4.69 3.74 -17.34
C ASN A 34 4.78 3.13 -15.94
N ASN A 35 5.50 3.81 -15.04
CA ASN A 35 5.61 3.45 -13.63
C ASN A 35 6.07 2.00 -13.43
N LYS A 36 7.22 1.63 -14.00
CA LYS A 36 7.82 0.29 -13.84
C LYS A 36 9.17 0.36 -13.15
N LEU A 37 9.59 -0.76 -12.57
CA LEU A 37 10.97 -1.03 -12.20
C LEU A 37 11.48 -2.13 -13.13
N LEU A 38 12.58 -1.84 -13.79
CA LEU A 38 13.28 -2.74 -14.70
C LEU A 38 14.64 -3.08 -14.10
N VAL A 39 15.02 -4.35 -14.12
CA VAL A 39 16.35 -4.82 -13.70
C VAL A 39 16.94 -5.68 -14.80
N PHE A 40 18.18 -5.40 -15.18
CA PHE A 40 18.89 -6.04 -16.26
C PHE A 40 20.17 -6.68 -15.74
N SER A 41 20.48 -7.87 -16.26
CA SER A 41 21.82 -8.45 -16.12
C SER A 41 22.77 -7.76 -17.09
N LEU A 42 23.88 -7.21 -16.59
CA LEU A 42 24.89 -6.57 -17.43
C LEU A 42 25.75 -7.59 -18.18
N SER A 43 25.91 -8.80 -17.65
CA SER A 43 26.68 -9.86 -18.32
C SER A 43 25.96 -10.46 -19.53
N SER A 44 24.63 -10.58 -19.47
CA SER A 44 23.84 -11.19 -20.56
C SER A 44 22.98 -10.20 -21.34
N GLY A 45 22.82 -8.96 -20.85
CA GLY A 45 21.90 -7.97 -21.41
C GLY A 45 20.42 -8.33 -21.22
N GLN A 46 20.10 -9.37 -20.44
CA GLN A 46 18.72 -9.83 -20.25
C GLN A 46 17.97 -9.00 -19.22
N LEU A 47 16.69 -8.75 -19.49
CA LEU A 47 15.74 -8.22 -18.52
C LEU A 47 15.40 -9.32 -17.50
N LEU A 48 15.74 -9.11 -16.24
CA LEU A 48 15.50 -10.03 -15.13
C LEU A 48 14.20 -9.72 -14.37
N LEU A 49 13.79 -8.46 -14.35
CA LEU A 49 12.59 -8.00 -13.65
C LEU A 49 11.89 -6.90 -14.45
N LYS A 50 10.57 -7.03 -14.57
CA LYS A 50 9.66 -5.93 -14.91
C LYS A 50 8.49 -5.98 -13.93
N THR A 51 8.40 -5.02 -13.01
CA THR A 51 7.27 -4.96 -12.06
C THR A 51 6.49 -3.66 -12.16
N ILE A 52 5.18 -3.77 -11.96
CA ILE A 52 4.23 -2.64 -11.89
C ILE A 52 4.13 -2.03 -10.49
N ARG A 53 4.77 -2.64 -9.48
CA ARG A 53 4.82 -2.12 -8.10
C ARG A 53 6.24 -1.77 -7.66
N PRO A 54 6.87 -0.73 -8.25
CA PRO A 54 8.17 -0.23 -7.77
C PRO A 54 8.09 0.34 -6.36
N PRO A 55 9.24 0.45 -5.67
CA PRO A 55 9.31 1.07 -4.35
C PRO A 55 9.31 2.60 -4.44
N TRP A 56 8.22 3.19 -4.92
CA TRP A 56 8.14 4.64 -5.23
C TRP A 56 8.42 5.58 -4.07
N GLU A 57 8.15 5.12 -2.86
CA GLU A 57 8.18 5.96 -1.67
C GLU A 57 9.57 6.13 -1.09
N TRP A 58 10.53 5.32 -1.55
CA TRP A 58 11.84 5.22 -0.98
C TRP A 58 12.91 5.15 -2.04
N GLU A 59 14.04 5.78 -1.74
CA GLU A 59 15.23 5.66 -2.57
C GLU A 59 15.71 4.21 -2.60
N ILE A 60 15.94 3.67 -3.80
CA ILE A 60 16.54 2.35 -3.99
C ILE A 60 18.01 2.45 -3.61
N GLN A 61 18.38 1.75 -2.54
CA GLN A 61 19.75 1.70 -2.03
C GLN A 61 20.51 0.51 -2.60
N ARG A 62 19.80 -0.61 -2.85
CA ARG A 62 20.42 -1.86 -3.29
C ARG A 62 19.48 -2.69 -4.14
N VAL A 63 20.05 -3.37 -5.14
CA VAL A 63 19.36 -4.38 -5.95
C VAL A 63 20.26 -5.61 -6.02
N GLU A 64 19.74 -6.78 -5.69
CA GLU A 64 20.49 -8.04 -5.65
C GLU A 64 19.64 -9.21 -6.16
N VAL A 65 20.30 -10.21 -6.74
CA VAL A 65 19.67 -11.50 -7.04
C VAL A 65 19.87 -12.39 -5.81
N VAL A 66 18.77 -12.91 -5.24
CA VAL A 66 18.78 -13.82 -4.09
C VAL A 66 18.07 -15.10 -4.51
N GLY A 67 18.83 -16.16 -4.75
CA GLY A 67 18.31 -17.38 -5.37
C GLY A 67 17.75 -17.09 -6.75
N HIS A 68 16.44 -17.30 -6.94
CA HIS A 68 15.72 -17.00 -8.18
C HIS A 68 14.99 -15.65 -8.16
N ASN A 69 15.05 -14.92 -7.05
CA ASN A 69 14.28 -13.71 -6.80
C ASN A 69 15.16 -12.45 -6.92
N ILE A 70 14.52 -11.32 -7.13
CA ILE A 70 15.15 -10.01 -7.11
C ILE A 70 14.79 -9.30 -5.81
N GLN A 71 15.79 -9.02 -5.00
CA GLN A 71 15.66 -8.23 -3.79
C GLN A 71 16.00 -6.77 -4.09
N VAL A 72 15.10 -5.87 -3.70
CA VAL A 72 15.31 -4.43 -3.78
C VAL A 72 15.23 -3.86 -2.37
N THR A 73 16.34 -3.33 -1.88
CA THR A 73 16.42 -2.71 -0.55
C THR A 73 16.31 -1.20 -0.72
N THR A 74 15.39 -0.61 0.03
CA THR A 74 15.22 0.84 0.11
C THR A 74 15.46 1.35 1.52
N SER A 75 15.38 2.67 1.70
CA SER A 75 15.51 3.28 3.03
C SER A 75 14.41 2.89 4.02
N GLY A 76 13.28 2.33 3.57
CA GLY A 76 12.14 2.02 4.45
C GLY A 76 11.60 0.60 4.35
N ALA A 77 11.90 -0.17 3.31
CA ALA A 77 11.53 -1.58 3.25
C ALA A 77 12.44 -2.41 2.35
N LEU A 78 12.29 -3.72 2.48
CA LEU A 78 12.87 -4.70 1.59
C LEU A 78 11.74 -5.26 0.73
N TYR A 79 11.92 -5.21 -0.59
CA TYR A 79 11.00 -5.76 -1.58
C TYR A 79 11.61 -7.02 -2.17
N MET A 80 10.82 -8.08 -2.25
CA MET A 80 11.24 -9.35 -2.84
C MET A 80 10.33 -9.67 -4.02
N TYR A 81 10.89 -9.72 -5.22
CA TYR A 81 10.13 -10.02 -6.43
C TYR A 81 10.52 -11.38 -6.99
N ASP A 82 9.55 -12.11 -7.51
CA ASP A 82 9.86 -13.21 -8.43
C ASP A 82 10.25 -12.70 -9.83
N GLN A 83 10.58 -13.62 -10.72
CA GLN A 83 10.98 -13.32 -12.10
C GLN A 83 9.82 -12.78 -12.96
N SER A 84 8.56 -13.02 -12.55
CA SER A 84 7.37 -12.47 -13.19
C SER A 84 7.03 -11.05 -12.70
N GLY A 85 7.76 -10.54 -11.70
CA GLY A 85 7.55 -9.22 -11.14
C GLY A 85 6.48 -9.16 -10.05
N VAL A 86 6.05 -10.30 -9.54
CA VAL A 86 5.13 -10.39 -8.39
C VAL A 86 5.89 -10.09 -7.11
N LEU A 87 5.33 -9.23 -6.27
CA LEU A 87 5.86 -8.92 -4.95
C LEU A 87 5.51 -10.07 -3.98
N LEU A 88 6.53 -10.79 -3.52
CA LEU A 88 6.38 -11.99 -2.69
C LEU A 88 6.14 -11.69 -1.20
N ASN A 89 6.64 -10.56 -0.73
CA ASN A 89 6.53 -10.11 0.66
C ASN A 89 5.67 -8.84 0.77
N GLU A 90 4.50 -8.89 0.10
CA GLU A 90 3.61 -7.74 -0.01
C GLU A 90 3.18 -7.20 1.36
N TRP A 91 2.86 -8.10 2.29
CA TRP A 91 2.38 -7.70 3.61
C TRP A 91 3.47 -6.98 4.42
N GLU A 92 4.70 -7.49 4.42
CA GLU A 92 5.84 -6.87 5.10
C GLU A 92 6.12 -5.47 4.56
N VAL A 93 6.05 -5.30 3.23
CA VAL A 93 6.18 -4.00 2.58
C VAL A 93 5.03 -3.06 2.99
N THR A 94 3.78 -3.53 2.95
CA THR A 94 2.61 -2.74 3.37
C THR A 94 2.69 -2.32 4.84
N LYS A 95 3.18 -3.19 5.73
CA LYS A 95 3.39 -2.89 7.15
C LYS A 95 4.44 -1.79 7.36
N ALA A 96 5.57 -1.89 6.68
CA ALA A 96 6.62 -0.86 6.72
C ALA A 96 6.10 0.49 6.19
N LEU A 97 5.35 0.44 5.09
CA LEU A 97 4.70 1.61 4.51
C LEU A 97 3.79 2.30 5.51
N PHE A 98 2.93 1.57 6.24
CA PHE A 98 2.06 2.18 7.25
C PHE A 98 2.83 2.92 8.33
N GLN A 99 4.02 2.46 8.73
CA GLN A 99 4.82 3.12 9.77
C GLN A 99 5.41 4.45 9.29
N HIS A 100 5.79 4.55 8.01
CA HIS A 100 6.48 5.71 7.46
C HIS A 100 5.57 6.74 6.79
N TYR A 101 4.40 6.34 6.32
CA TYR A 101 3.54 7.24 5.55
C TYR A 101 2.96 8.38 6.38
N LYS A 102 2.88 9.55 5.73
CA LYS A 102 1.93 10.61 6.09
C LYS A 102 0.50 10.10 5.94
N ILE A 103 -0.43 10.80 6.56
CA ILE A 103 -1.86 10.44 6.68
C ILE A 103 -2.51 9.96 5.38
N TYR A 104 -2.28 10.66 4.26
CA TYR A 104 -2.81 10.27 2.96
C TYR A 104 -2.31 8.90 2.49
N GLY A 105 -1.03 8.61 2.70
CA GLY A 105 -0.42 7.34 2.30
C GLY A 105 -1.00 6.16 3.08
N VAL A 106 -1.28 6.34 4.38
CA VAL A 106 -1.92 5.30 5.20
C VAL A 106 -3.31 4.93 4.64
N LEU A 107 -4.13 5.94 4.32
CA LEU A 107 -5.46 5.71 3.77
C LEU A 107 -5.42 5.02 2.40
N ARG A 108 -4.58 5.51 1.49
CA ARG A 108 -4.42 4.92 0.15
C ARG A 108 -4.02 3.44 0.24
N ASN A 109 -3.07 3.11 1.11
CA ASN A 109 -2.60 1.73 1.25
C ASN A 109 -3.63 0.83 1.94
N ALA A 110 -4.41 1.35 2.89
CA ALA A 110 -5.52 0.60 3.46
C ALA A 110 -6.61 0.31 2.42
N GLU A 111 -6.93 1.28 1.55
CA GLU A 111 -7.87 1.10 0.42
C GLU A 111 -7.35 0.07 -0.58
N GLU A 112 -6.09 0.17 -0.98
CA GLU A 112 -5.46 -0.79 -1.90
C GLU A 112 -5.45 -2.20 -1.28
N ARG A 113 -5.02 -2.35 -0.03
CA ARG A 113 -4.96 -3.66 0.65
C ARG A 113 -6.33 -4.31 0.76
N THR A 114 -7.35 -3.55 1.18
CA THR A 114 -8.73 -4.06 1.30
C THR A 114 -9.39 -4.37 -0.04
N SER A 115 -8.89 -3.79 -1.14
CA SER A 115 -9.33 -4.12 -2.50
C SER A 115 -8.68 -5.41 -3.02
N LEU A 116 -7.42 -5.66 -2.67
CA LEU A 116 -6.68 -6.86 -3.07
C LEU A 116 -7.07 -8.10 -2.27
N CYS A 117 -7.30 -7.94 -0.97
CA CYS A 117 -7.78 -8.97 -0.08
C CYS A 117 -8.96 -8.41 0.72
N PRO A 118 -10.19 -8.94 0.57
CA PRO A 118 -11.31 -8.51 1.40
C PRO A 118 -11.03 -8.77 2.89
N PRO A 119 -11.39 -7.85 3.82
CA PRO A 119 -11.08 -7.98 5.24
C PRO A 119 -11.51 -9.32 5.86
N GLU A 120 -12.65 -9.87 5.47
CA GLU A 120 -13.17 -11.14 5.97
C GLU A 120 -12.31 -12.37 5.61
N ARG A 121 -11.31 -12.20 4.74
CA ARG A 121 -10.34 -13.24 4.35
C ARG A 121 -8.92 -12.90 4.78
N MET A 122 -8.70 -11.73 5.39
CA MET A 122 -7.38 -11.34 5.87
C MET A 122 -7.02 -12.09 7.16
N PRO A 123 -5.75 -12.40 7.39
CA PRO A 123 -5.27 -12.82 8.70
C PRO A 123 -5.55 -11.76 9.77
N GLN A 124 -5.86 -12.20 10.99
CA GLN A 124 -6.20 -11.31 12.10
C GLN A 124 -5.09 -10.27 12.39
N GLU A 125 -3.82 -10.67 12.34
CA GLU A 125 -2.69 -9.73 12.55
C GLU A 125 -2.69 -8.59 11.51
N GLU A 126 -3.10 -8.88 10.26
CA GLU A 126 -3.19 -7.86 9.22
C GLU A 126 -4.30 -6.85 9.51
N ILE A 127 -5.47 -7.35 9.93
CA ILE A 127 -6.62 -6.54 10.32
C ILE A 127 -6.22 -5.61 11.47
N GLU A 128 -5.59 -6.15 12.51
CA GLU A 128 -5.14 -5.38 13.68
C GLU A 128 -4.11 -4.31 13.29
N THR A 129 -3.17 -4.64 12.41
CA THR A 129 -2.16 -3.69 11.91
C THR A 129 -2.82 -2.57 11.09
N LEU A 130 -3.78 -2.90 10.23
CA LEU A 130 -4.56 -1.91 9.45
C LEU A 130 -5.33 -0.98 10.36
N LEU A 131 -6.05 -1.53 11.34
CA LEU A 131 -6.82 -0.75 12.31
C LEU A 131 -5.92 0.14 13.16
N ALA A 132 -4.76 -0.35 13.61
CA ALA A 132 -3.78 0.45 14.33
C ALA A 132 -3.23 1.61 13.49
N ALA A 133 -2.96 1.38 12.19
CA ALA A 133 -2.51 2.43 11.29
C ALA A 133 -3.59 3.50 11.06
N LEU A 134 -4.84 3.10 10.85
CA LEU A 134 -5.98 4.00 10.72
C LEU A 134 -6.26 4.77 12.03
N GLN A 135 -6.10 4.12 13.18
CA GLN A 135 -6.26 4.75 14.48
C GLN A 135 -5.24 5.87 14.66
N ARG A 136 -3.97 5.65 14.30
CA ARG A 136 -2.93 6.68 14.33
C ARG A 136 -3.27 7.90 13.47
N VAL A 137 -3.89 7.71 12.31
CA VAL A 137 -4.39 8.84 11.49
C VAL A 137 -5.47 9.63 12.24
N SER A 138 -6.43 8.93 12.83
CA SER A 138 -7.54 9.59 13.54
C SER A 138 -7.16 10.24 14.87
N SER A 139 -6.07 9.76 15.49
CA SER A 139 -5.51 10.28 16.74
C SER A 139 -4.39 11.30 16.53
N ALA A 140 -4.03 11.60 15.28
CA ALA A 140 -3.05 12.62 15.00
C ALA A 140 -3.52 14.01 15.49
N ASP A 141 -2.57 14.92 15.68
CA ASP A 141 -2.79 16.25 16.25
C ASP A 141 -3.86 17.07 15.49
N ASP A 142 -4.28 18.19 16.09
CA ASP A 142 -5.37 19.02 15.56
C ASP A 142 -5.05 19.70 14.22
N ASP A 143 -3.78 19.75 13.83
CA ASP A 143 -3.34 20.22 12.50
C ASP A 143 -3.85 19.31 11.36
N VAL A 144 -4.29 18.10 11.68
CA VAL A 144 -4.89 17.19 10.73
C VAL A 144 -6.37 17.52 10.60
N SER A 145 -6.78 17.88 9.37
CA SER A 145 -8.18 18.12 9.04
C SER A 145 -9.09 16.98 9.50
N GLY A 146 -10.21 17.34 10.13
CA GLY A 146 -11.27 16.39 10.50
C GLY A 146 -11.73 15.51 9.34
N TYR A 147 -11.63 15.98 8.09
CA TYR A 147 -11.88 15.18 6.88
C TYR A 147 -11.04 13.89 6.83
N TRP A 148 -9.73 13.98 7.10
CA TRP A 148 -8.84 12.82 7.05
C TRP A 148 -9.05 11.89 8.24
N LYS A 149 -9.28 12.45 9.44
CA LYS A 149 -9.64 11.67 10.63
C LYS A 149 -10.95 10.91 10.41
N ALA A 150 -11.94 11.56 9.79
CA ALA A 150 -13.23 10.96 9.43
C ALA A 150 -13.07 9.83 8.41
N LYS A 151 -12.26 10.02 7.36
CA LYS A 151 -11.97 8.96 6.38
C LYS A 151 -11.30 7.74 7.01
N ALA A 152 -10.36 7.94 7.92
CA ALA A 152 -9.70 6.84 8.62
C ALA A 152 -10.67 6.03 9.49
N GLN A 153 -11.49 6.73 10.27
CA GLN A 153 -12.52 6.08 11.09
C GLN A 153 -13.59 5.40 10.23
N ARG A 154 -13.98 6.00 9.10
CA ARG A 154 -14.87 5.34 8.13
C ARG A 154 -14.27 4.04 7.62
N LYS A 155 -13.01 4.05 7.18
CA LYS A 155 -12.34 2.84 6.66
C LYS A 155 -12.21 1.77 7.74
N ALA A 156 -11.88 2.15 8.98
CA ALA A 156 -11.84 1.22 10.12
C ALA A 156 -13.21 0.59 10.40
N GLY A 157 -14.29 1.36 10.29
CA GLY A 157 -15.66 0.85 10.42
C GLY A 157 -16.05 -0.09 9.28
N GLU A 158 -15.65 0.19 8.04
CA GLU A 158 -15.86 -0.70 6.89
C GLU A 158 -15.14 -2.05 7.09
N ILE A 159 -13.89 -2.03 7.57
CA ILE A 159 -13.12 -3.23 7.90
C ILE A 159 -13.82 -4.03 9.00
N SER A 160 -14.18 -3.38 10.11
CA SER A 160 -14.85 -4.04 11.24
C SER A 160 -16.19 -4.67 10.81
N LEU A 161 -16.96 -3.96 9.99
CA LEU A 161 -18.25 -4.46 9.47
C LEU A 161 -18.06 -5.69 8.59
N ALA A 162 -17.06 -5.68 7.71
CA ALA A 162 -16.74 -6.83 6.86
C ALA A 162 -16.34 -8.06 7.69
N CYS A 163 -15.66 -7.86 8.82
CA CYS A 163 -15.29 -8.92 9.76
C CYS A 163 -16.45 -9.37 10.68
N GLY A 164 -17.65 -8.81 10.52
CA GLY A 164 -18.81 -9.13 11.37
C GLY A 164 -18.82 -8.45 12.75
N GLU A 165 -17.88 -7.53 13.00
CA GLU A 165 -17.75 -6.81 14.27
C GLU A 165 -18.68 -5.59 14.32
N ASN A 166 -19.99 -5.81 14.29
CA ASN A 166 -21.00 -4.75 14.15
C ASN A 166 -20.90 -3.65 15.22
N ASN A 167 -20.58 -4.01 16.47
CA ASN A 167 -20.39 -3.04 17.56
C ASN A 167 -19.17 -2.13 17.32
N ASN A 168 -18.04 -2.71 16.91
CA ASN A 168 -16.82 -1.96 16.61
C ASN A 168 -17.04 -1.07 15.36
N ALA A 169 -17.69 -1.61 14.34
CA ALA A 169 -18.06 -0.87 13.14
C ALA A 169 -18.91 0.36 13.48
N LEU A 170 -19.94 0.20 14.30
CA LEU A 170 -20.79 1.30 14.75
C LEU A 170 -20.01 2.36 15.52
N ALA A 171 -19.12 1.96 16.43
CA ALA A 171 -18.28 2.88 17.18
C ALA A 171 -17.38 3.72 16.26
N HIS A 172 -16.75 3.08 15.27
CA HIS A 172 -15.92 3.75 14.26
C HIS A 172 -16.74 4.72 13.39
N PHE A 173 -17.91 4.32 12.91
CA PHE A 173 -18.75 5.20 12.10
C PHE A 173 -19.28 6.41 12.89
N ARG A 174 -19.61 6.25 14.17
CA ARG A 174 -19.97 7.37 15.05
C ARG A 174 -18.81 8.35 15.22
N LYS A 175 -17.59 7.85 15.48
CA LYS A 175 -16.38 8.68 15.53
C LYS A 175 -16.14 9.41 14.20
N ALA A 176 -16.35 8.74 13.06
CA ALA A 176 -16.22 9.35 11.75
C ALA A 176 -17.18 10.54 11.56
N LEU A 177 -18.44 10.40 11.95
CA LEU A 177 -19.43 11.50 11.91
C LEU A 177 -19.09 12.64 12.88
N GLY A 178 -18.47 12.34 14.01
CA GLY A 178 -17.97 13.35 14.95
C GLY A 178 -16.88 14.23 14.35
N PHE A 179 -16.04 13.68 13.45
CA PHE A 179 -15.02 14.44 12.73
C PHE A 179 -15.57 15.17 11.49
N ASP A 180 -16.40 14.49 10.69
CA ASP A 180 -17.04 15.09 9.51
C ASP A 180 -18.44 14.48 9.27
N PRO A 181 -19.53 15.24 9.48
CA PRO A 181 -20.88 14.80 9.21
C PRO A 181 -21.14 14.41 7.73
N LYS A 182 -20.32 14.89 6.79
CA LYS A 182 -20.43 14.63 5.35
C LYS A 182 -19.64 13.40 4.90
N VAL A 183 -19.02 12.64 5.80
CA VAL A 183 -18.22 11.44 5.48
C VAL A 183 -19.04 10.27 4.89
N GLY A 184 -20.38 10.37 4.91
CA GLY A 184 -21.26 9.48 4.12
C GLY A 184 -21.73 8.21 4.84
N VAL A 185 -21.51 8.08 6.16
CA VAL A 185 -21.84 6.86 6.92
C VAL A 185 -23.13 6.97 7.75
N ALA A 186 -23.84 8.11 7.72
CA ALA A 186 -25.01 8.37 8.57
C ALA A 186 -26.14 7.35 8.39
N LYS A 187 -26.42 6.90 7.15
CA LYS A 187 -27.42 5.86 6.89
C LYS A 187 -26.99 4.50 7.45
N LEU A 188 -25.70 4.20 7.39
CA LEU A 188 -25.14 2.94 7.87
C LEU A 188 -25.18 2.86 9.41
N VAL A 189 -24.87 3.96 10.09
CA VAL A 189 -25.04 4.10 11.56
C VAL A 189 -26.47 3.80 11.97
N ARG A 190 -27.47 4.47 11.36
CA ARG A 190 -28.90 4.25 11.67
C ARG A 190 -29.35 2.82 11.42
N LYS A 191 -28.78 2.16 10.41
CA LYS A 191 -29.06 0.74 10.13
C LYS A 191 -28.51 -0.15 11.25
N LEU A 192 -27.24 0.00 11.58
CA LEU A 192 -26.58 -0.80 12.61
C LEU A 192 -27.20 -0.60 14.00
N GLU A 193 -27.58 0.63 14.35
CA GLU A 193 -28.29 0.94 15.61
C GLU A 193 -29.64 0.20 15.72
N ARG A 194 -30.34 0.02 14.60
CA ARG A 194 -31.60 -0.73 14.58
C ARG A 194 -31.36 -2.24 14.72
N GLU A 195 -30.31 -2.75 14.09
CA GLU A 195 -29.97 -4.17 14.08
C GLU A 195 -29.40 -4.64 15.43
N LEU A 196 -28.63 -3.79 16.11
CA LEU A 196 -28.02 -4.09 17.41
C LEU A 196 -28.97 -3.86 18.59
N GLY A 197 -30.05 -3.09 18.39
CA GLY A 197 -30.95 -2.66 19.46
C GLY A 197 -30.34 -1.54 20.32
N PRO A 198 -31.12 -0.97 21.25
CA PRO A 198 -30.58 -0.03 22.24
C PRO A 198 -29.55 -0.75 23.11
N ALA A 199 -28.36 -0.14 23.23
CA ALA A 199 -27.35 -0.55 24.20
C ALA A 199 -27.79 -0.22 25.63
#